data_AF-A0A1L9TUF0-F1
#
_entry.id   AF-A0A1L9TUF0-F1
#
_cell.length_a   1.000
_cell.length_b   1.000
_cell.length_c   1.000
_cell.angle_alpha   90.00
_cell.angle_beta   90.00
_cell.angle_gamma   90.00
#
_symmetry.space_group_name_H-M   'P 1'
#
loop_
_entity.id
_entity.type
_entity.pdbx_description
1 polymer ?
#
loop_
_entity_poly.entity_id
_entity_poly.type
_entity_poly.pdbx_seq_one_letter_code
_entity_poly.pdbx_strand_id
1 'polypeptide(L)'
;MRVPLEILRLILQEMVDVFPVQDIVRSRLVDPIFASEILPLILESPRIADSDFIYDHWLQFPYKYHFLRQRIDQHHQHPCVFSTFVHEALQIPSIYNLTEQEKDDLINKLIDAITWSRHKPHNLFSPRRLESFMKVYDIKLAYTHRGEMEPIEKDLHIALTVCPIIRNDITELNRVLDQISTPNGRDFVCQDSFRLGILPIEIAVKMGSKELFAALNARSYPMPFSDWFTNPQRPFVLAARCANKAFFEVWFEAVRNSSRSWAAQALLNAATRSAIRARNLDMLEYLVSLRLNEIAFAGTLGEAIKSGEVEIVRWCLRHESFRVHGSERFKGPLWFALHDCPRATRLVIFQMLLERGFDPNDVYPENREGLLQRAVRTRDIDYVRLLVQYGADVNVDSSTSAWLEKQRSPLCLAASKSFDIMQFLLQKGAIRRWSWRGIEHIVEHDAKSVSYVEHVFKDLGFDEHDIQEKHSEYYIMVNG
;
A
#
# COMPACT_ATOMS: atom_id res chain seq x y z
N MET A 1 41.87 -15.46 27.13
CA MET A 1 42.23 -16.36 26.02
C MET A 1 41.43 -15.94 24.79
N ARG A 2 42.07 -15.62 23.68
CA ARG A 2 41.36 -15.51 22.39
C ARG A 2 41.18 -16.92 21.85
N VAL A 3 39.97 -17.27 21.45
CA VAL A 3 39.71 -18.55 20.78
C VAL A 3 40.49 -18.55 19.46
N PRO A 4 41.27 -19.61 19.15
CA PRO A 4 41.95 -19.75 17.87
C PRO A 4 40.97 -19.64 16.69
N LEU A 5 41.43 -19.06 15.58
CA LEU A 5 40.59 -18.74 14.43
C LEU A 5 40.00 -20.00 13.78
N GLU A 6 40.76 -21.09 13.83
CA GLU A 6 40.38 -22.43 13.35
C GLU A 6 39.21 -23.00 14.16
N ILE A 7 39.21 -22.80 15.48
CA ILE A 7 38.13 -23.25 16.35
C ILE A 7 36.87 -22.40 16.12
N LEU A 8 37.02 -21.08 15.94
CA LEU A 8 35.89 -20.20 15.58
C LEU A 8 35.27 -20.61 14.24
N ARG A 9 36.07 -20.98 13.24
CA ARG A 9 35.59 -21.43 11.94
C ARG A 9 34.83 -22.77 12.03
N LEU A 10 35.32 -23.72 12.83
CA LEU A 10 34.61 -24.98 13.10
C LEU A 10 33.27 -24.74 13.81
N ILE A 11 33.23 -23.84 14.79
CA ILE A 11 31.99 -23.44 15.46
C ILE A 11 31.01 -22.85 14.43
N LEU A 12 31.50 -21.99 13.54
CA LEU A 12 30.68 -21.38 12.48
C LEU A 12 30.13 -22.41 11.48
N GLN A 13 30.92 -23.42 11.12
CA GLN A 13 30.48 -24.53 10.26
C GLN A 13 29.32 -25.29 10.90
N GLU A 14 29.47 -25.73 12.14
CA GLU A 14 28.41 -26.43 12.87
C GLU A 14 27.19 -25.53 13.10
N MET A 15 27.42 -24.24 13.36
CA MET A 15 26.32 -23.28 13.50
C MET A 15 25.49 -23.17 12.24
N VAL A 16 26.12 -23.18 11.07
CA VAL A 16 25.45 -23.07 9.77
C VAL A 16 24.54 -24.27 9.48
N ASP A 17 24.81 -25.43 10.04
CA ASP A 17 23.98 -26.63 9.86
C ASP A 17 22.87 -26.77 10.91
N VAL A 18 23.04 -26.16 12.10
CA VAL A 18 22.10 -26.30 13.22
C VAL A 18 21.16 -25.10 13.38
N PHE A 19 21.68 -23.87 13.33
CA PHE A 19 20.93 -22.68 13.75
C PHE A 19 19.99 -22.15 12.66
N PRO A 20 18.94 -21.37 13.00
CA PRO A 20 18.16 -20.65 12.00
C PRO A 20 19.02 -19.66 11.21
N VAL A 21 18.79 -19.54 9.90
CA VAL A 21 19.60 -18.68 9.01
C VAL A 21 19.57 -17.21 9.45
N GLN A 22 18.48 -16.72 10.05
CA GLN A 22 18.43 -15.36 10.61
C GLN A 22 19.47 -15.14 11.71
N ASP A 23 19.65 -16.13 12.59
CA ASP A 23 20.54 -16.03 13.73
C ASP A 23 22.00 -16.17 13.30
N ILE A 24 22.25 -17.06 12.32
CA ILE A 24 23.54 -17.14 11.62
C ILE A 24 23.86 -15.78 10.98
N VAL A 25 22.95 -15.22 10.19
CA VAL A 25 23.18 -13.92 9.53
C VAL A 25 23.37 -12.78 10.56
N ARG A 26 22.74 -12.85 11.74
CA ARG A 26 22.93 -11.89 12.83
C ARG A 26 24.25 -12.05 13.58
N SER A 27 24.83 -13.25 13.65
CA SER A 27 26.10 -13.46 14.38
C SER A 27 27.26 -12.68 13.77
N ARG A 28 27.16 -12.22 12.51
CA ARG A 28 28.10 -11.26 11.92
C ARG A 28 28.26 -9.95 12.70
N LEU A 29 27.23 -9.57 13.47
CA LEU A 29 27.24 -8.34 14.26
C LEU A 29 28.01 -8.51 15.57
N VAL A 30 28.36 -9.76 15.93
CA VAL A 30 29.03 -10.10 17.18
C VAL A 30 30.53 -9.89 17.05
N ASP A 31 31.14 -10.28 15.91
CA ASP A 31 32.58 -10.19 15.70
C ASP A 31 32.96 -10.11 14.20
N PRO A 32 34.01 -9.35 13.82
CA PRO A 32 34.45 -9.20 12.43
C PRO A 32 34.78 -10.51 11.70
N ILE A 33 35.28 -11.53 12.41
CA ILE A 33 35.62 -12.85 11.85
C ILE A 33 34.34 -13.56 11.39
N PHE A 34 33.26 -13.45 12.15
CA PHE A 34 31.96 -13.97 11.74
C PHE A 34 31.47 -13.24 10.48
N ALA A 35 31.74 -11.94 10.36
CA ALA A 35 31.34 -11.20 9.17
C ALA A 35 32.08 -11.68 7.89
N SER A 36 33.33 -12.11 7.99
CA SER A 36 34.10 -12.61 6.84
C SER A 36 33.87 -14.09 6.52
N GLU A 37 33.73 -14.96 7.53
CA GLU A 37 33.69 -16.41 7.34
C GLU A 37 32.28 -16.97 7.12
N ILE A 38 31.23 -16.27 7.59
CA ILE A 38 29.87 -16.83 7.57
C ILE A 38 29.27 -16.92 6.17
N LEU A 39 29.69 -16.04 5.26
CA LEU A 39 29.14 -15.98 3.91
C LEU A 39 29.54 -17.23 3.09
N PRO A 40 30.84 -17.59 2.96
CA PRO A 40 31.22 -18.85 2.32
C PRO A 40 30.48 -20.05 2.91
N LEU A 41 30.36 -20.12 4.24
CA LEU A 41 29.73 -21.25 4.92
C LEU A 41 28.22 -21.34 4.64
N ILE A 42 27.50 -20.22 4.67
CA ILE A 42 26.08 -20.15 4.28
C ILE A 42 25.88 -20.64 2.84
N LEU A 43 26.80 -20.25 1.97
CA LEU A 43 26.75 -20.52 0.54
C LEU A 43 27.19 -21.95 0.18
N GLU A 44 28.03 -22.58 1.00
CA GLU A 44 28.45 -23.98 0.87
C GLU A 44 27.46 -24.96 1.49
N SER A 45 26.63 -24.52 2.46
CA SER A 45 25.66 -25.40 3.12
C SER A 45 24.49 -25.76 2.19
N PRO A 46 24.31 -27.05 1.85
CA PRO A 46 23.18 -27.50 1.01
C PRO A 46 21.83 -27.19 1.65
N ARG A 47 21.78 -27.19 2.99
CA ARG A 47 20.59 -26.86 3.79
C ARG A 47 20.12 -25.45 3.52
N ILE A 48 21.04 -24.50 3.37
CA ILE A 48 20.71 -23.07 3.22
C ILE A 48 20.61 -22.68 1.75
N ALA A 49 21.50 -23.19 0.89
CA ALA A 49 21.51 -22.89 -0.53
C ALA A 49 20.15 -23.14 -1.18
N ASP A 50 19.48 -24.25 -0.84
CA ASP A 50 18.16 -24.63 -1.38
C ASP A 50 16.99 -24.34 -0.44
N SER A 51 17.22 -23.57 0.63
CA SER A 51 16.15 -23.13 1.52
C SER A 51 15.37 -21.96 0.91
N ASP A 52 14.05 -21.97 1.10
CA ASP A 52 13.19 -20.84 0.72
C ASP A 52 13.50 -19.58 1.54
N PHE A 53 14.24 -19.73 2.65
CA PHE A 53 14.59 -18.66 3.56
C PHE A 53 15.24 -17.45 2.88
N ILE A 54 16.27 -17.66 2.04
CA ILE A 54 16.98 -16.58 1.35
C ILE A 54 16.01 -15.83 0.43
N TYR A 55 15.13 -16.56 -0.25
CA TYR A 55 14.16 -15.98 -1.19
C TYR A 55 13.07 -15.18 -0.45
N ASP A 56 12.61 -15.69 0.68
CA ASP A 56 11.60 -15.03 1.52
C ASP A 56 12.12 -13.73 2.16
N HIS A 57 13.43 -13.68 2.45
CA HIS A 57 14.09 -12.52 3.05
C HIS A 57 14.92 -11.73 2.06
N TRP A 58 14.72 -11.94 0.74
CA TRP A 58 15.59 -11.42 -0.30
C TRP A 58 15.84 -9.92 -0.16
N LEU A 59 14.81 -9.11 0.07
CA LEU A 59 14.98 -7.65 0.18
C LEU A 59 15.99 -7.24 1.27
N GLN A 60 16.03 -7.97 2.39
CA GLN A 60 16.90 -7.71 3.55
C GLN A 60 18.22 -8.48 3.48
N PHE A 61 18.37 -9.39 2.52
CA PHE A 61 19.58 -10.20 2.35
C PHE A 61 20.73 -9.32 1.82
N PRO A 62 21.84 -9.15 2.56
CA PRO A 62 22.90 -8.22 2.18
C PRO A 62 23.91 -8.80 1.19
N TYR A 63 23.93 -10.11 0.99
CA TYR A 63 24.94 -10.78 0.16
C TYR A 63 24.39 -11.27 -1.19
N LYS A 64 23.39 -10.58 -1.73
CA LYS A 64 22.74 -10.92 -3.01
C LYS A 64 23.76 -11.12 -4.13
N TYR A 65 24.72 -10.19 -4.23
CA TYR A 65 25.71 -10.18 -5.28
C TYR A 65 26.56 -11.46 -5.28
N HIS A 66 27.15 -11.79 -4.12
CA HIS A 66 27.94 -13.01 -3.95
C HIS A 66 27.12 -14.27 -4.17
N PHE A 67 25.89 -14.32 -3.65
CA PHE A 67 24.97 -15.45 -3.86
C PHE A 67 24.66 -15.65 -5.35
N LEU A 68 24.34 -14.59 -6.07
CA LEU A 68 24.04 -14.67 -7.51
C LEU A 68 25.27 -15.08 -8.32
N ARG A 69 26.45 -14.60 -7.93
CA ARG A 69 27.70 -14.97 -8.58
C ARG A 69 27.98 -16.46 -8.43
N GLN A 70 27.90 -16.96 -7.20
CA GLN A 70 28.08 -18.38 -6.93
C GLN A 70 27.05 -19.24 -7.69
N ARG A 71 25.79 -18.78 -7.81
CA ARG A 71 24.75 -19.48 -8.60
C ARG A 71 25.09 -19.57 -10.09
N ILE A 72 25.78 -18.57 -10.64
CA ILE A 72 26.27 -18.61 -12.03
C ILE A 72 27.44 -19.60 -12.13
N ASP A 73 28.38 -19.56 -11.18
CA ASP A 73 29.56 -20.44 -11.18
C ASP A 73 29.19 -21.93 -11.00
N GLN A 74 28.16 -22.21 -10.20
CA GLN A 74 27.64 -23.55 -9.92
C GLN A 74 26.55 -24.02 -10.91
N HIS A 75 26.38 -23.33 -12.05
CA HIS A 75 25.30 -23.61 -13.01
C HIS A 75 25.18 -25.09 -13.41
N HIS A 76 26.30 -25.79 -13.62
CA HIS A 76 26.30 -27.20 -14.01
C HIS A 76 25.75 -28.16 -12.94
N GLN A 77 25.80 -27.77 -11.66
CA GLN A 77 25.29 -28.58 -10.55
C GLN A 77 23.84 -28.21 -10.24
N HIS A 78 23.52 -26.91 -10.28
CA HIS A 78 22.25 -26.37 -9.80
C HIS A 78 21.72 -25.26 -10.73
N PRO A 79 21.28 -25.60 -11.95
CA PRO A 79 20.83 -24.60 -12.92
C PRO A 79 19.52 -23.93 -12.47
N CYS A 80 19.47 -22.62 -12.57
CA CYS A 80 18.28 -21.78 -12.37
C CYS A 80 18.09 -20.82 -13.56
N VAL A 81 16.89 -20.22 -13.68
CA VAL A 81 16.51 -19.37 -14.82
C VAL A 81 17.58 -18.30 -15.12
N PHE A 82 18.06 -17.63 -14.08
CA PHE A 82 19.07 -16.58 -14.24
C PHE A 82 20.42 -17.14 -14.68
N SER A 83 20.92 -18.21 -14.03
CA SER A 83 22.20 -18.83 -14.42
C SER A 83 22.17 -19.37 -15.85
N THR A 84 21.06 -20.00 -16.25
CA THR A 84 20.86 -20.50 -17.62
C THR A 84 20.93 -19.36 -18.63
N PHE A 85 20.22 -18.25 -18.36
CA PHE A 85 20.27 -17.07 -19.20
C PHE A 85 21.69 -16.50 -19.33
N VAL A 86 22.45 -16.40 -18.22
CA VAL A 86 23.84 -15.89 -18.28
C VAL A 86 24.73 -16.80 -19.13
N HIS A 87 24.67 -18.11 -18.92
CA HIS A 87 25.48 -19.06 -19.68
C HIS A 87 25.11 -19.07 -21.17
N GLU A 88 23.83 -19.00 -21.51
CA GLU A 88 23.37 -18.85 -22.90
C GLU A 88 23.85 -17.53 -23.52
N ALA A 89 23.78 -16.41 -22.78
CA ALA A 89 24.23 -15.11 -23.25
C ALA A 89 25.74 -15.09 -23.54
N LEU A 90 26.54 -15.78 -22.74
CA LEU A 90 27.99 -15.91 -22.96
C LEU A 90 28.34 -16.73 -24.21
N GLN A 91 27.42 -17.53 -24.74
CA GLN A 91 27.61 -18.27 -26.00
C GLN A 91 27.26 -17.45 -27.25
N ILE A 92 26.71 -16.24 -27.11
CA ILE A 92 26.42 -15.37 -28.27
C ILE A 92 27.75 -15.04 -28.97
N PRO A 93 27.87 -15.18 -30.31
CA PRO A 93 29.15 -15.04 -31.02
C PRO A 93 29.90 -13.72 -30.77
N SER A 94 29.18 -12.61 -30.59
CA SER A 94 29.78 -11.31 -30.27
C SER A 94 30.33 -11.21 -28.84
N ILE A 95 29.87 -12.07 -27.93
CA ILE A 95 30.21 -12.07 -26.50
C ILE A 95 31.22 -13.17 -26.19
N TYR A 96 31.11 -14.31 -26.87
CA TYR A 96 32.01 -15.45 -26.72
C TYR A 96 33.49 -15.06 -26.89
N ASN A 97 33.75 -14.14 -27.83
CA ASN A 97 35.08 -13.64 -28.17
C ASN A 97 35.61 -12.53 -27.24
N LEU A 98 34.83 -12.08 -26.25
CA LEU A 98 35.30 -11.11 -25.26
C LEU A 98 36.37 -11.72 -24.36
N THR A 99 37.22 -10.85 -23.81
CA THR A 99 38.18 -11.23 -22.77
C THR A 99 37.46 -11.67 -21.50
N GLU A 100 38.13 -12.45 -20.65
CA GLU A 100 37.56 -12.88 -19.37
C GLU A 100 37.19 -11.71 -18.46
N GLN A 101 37.94 -10.60 -18.52
CA GLN A 101 37.62 -9.38 -17.79
C GLN A 101 36.33 -8.71 -18.31
N GLU A 102 36.13 -8.67 -19.63
CA GLU A 102 34.92 -8.12 -20.22
C GLU A 102 33.69 -9.00 -19.95
N LYS A 103 33.86 -10.34 -19.93
CA LYS A 103 32.81 -11.27 -19.52
C LYS A 103 32.45 -11.09 -18.04
N ASP A 104 33.45 -10.89 -17.17
CA ASP A 104 33.23 -10.59 -15.76
C ASP A 104 32.39 -9.32 -15.58
N ASP A 105 32.77 -8.24 -16.26
CA ASP A 105 32.04 -6.98 -16.26
C ASP A 105 30.60 -7.14 -16.79
N LEU A 106 30.40 -7.96 -17.82
CA LEU A 106 29.07 -8.29 -18.32
C LEU A 106 28.23 -9.02 -17.27
N ILE A 107 28.77 -10.05 -16.63
CA ILE A 107 28.09 -10.78 -15.55
C ILE A 107 27.71 -9.83 -14.42
N ASN A 108 28.60 -8.92 -14.04
CA ASN A 108 28.35 -7.93 -12.99
C ASN A 108 27.19 -7.00 -13.36
N LYS A 109 27.11 -6.54 -14.62
CA LYS A 109 25.98 -5.79 -15.15
C LYS A 109 24.67 -6.60 -15.12
N LEU A 110 24.71 -7.88 -15.48
CA LEU A 110 23.53 -8.76 -15.44
C LEU A 110 23.03 -9.00 -14.01
N ILE A 111 23.95 -9.15 -13.05
CA ILE A 111 23.62 -9.24 -11.63
C ILE A 111 22.97 -7.94 -11.15
N ASP A 112 23.54 -6.78 -11.47
CA ASP A 112 22.94 -5.48 -11.14
C ASP A 112 21.51 -5.39 -11.68
N ALA A 113 21.29 -5.74 -12.96
CA ALA A 113 19.99 -5.68 -13.61
C ALA A 113 18.96 -6.65 -12.98
N ILE A 114 19.33 -7.91 -12.71
CA ILE A 114 18.38 -8.92 -12.20
C ILE A 114 17.90 -8.62 -10.78
N THR A 115 18.69 -7.88 -9.99
CA THR A 115 18.26 -7.46 -8.65
C THR A 115 17.01 -6.57 -8.66
N TRP A 116 16.67 -5.97 -9.81
CA TRP A 116 15.49 -5.14 -10.03
C TRP A 116 14.30 -5.87 -10.66
N SER A 117 14.37 -7.20 -10.78
CA SER A 117 13.29 -8.00 -11.35
C SER A 117 11.97 -7.84 -10.57
N ARG A 118 10.86 -7.88 -11.31
CA ARG A 118 9.49 -7.99 -10.75
C ARG A 118 9.13 -9.42 -10.35
N HIS A 119 9.88 -10.41 -10.83
CA HIS A 119 9.66 -11.80 -10.46
C HIS A 119 10.08 -12.04 -9.01
N LYS A 120 9.41 -12.98 -8.36
CA LYS A 120 9.84 -13.40 -7.02
C LYS A 120 11.21 -14.10 -7.13
N PRO A 121 12.14 -13.86 -6.19
CA PRO A 121 13.49 -14.42 -6.23
C PRO A 121 13.53 -15.94 -6.42
N HIS A 122 12.61 -16.67 -5.79
CA HIS A 122 12.52 -18.13 -5.95
C HIS A 122 12.28 -18.56 -7.41
N ASN A 123 11.57 -17.78 -8.22
CA ASN A 123 11.32 -18.12 -9.61
C ASN A 123 12.56 -17.99 -10.48
N LEU A 124 13.45 -17.06 -10.14
CA LEU A 124 14.64 -16.77 -10.93
C LEU A 124 15.87 -17.56 -10.49
N PHE A 125 16.00 -17.79 -9.18
CA PHE A 125 17.24 -18.25 -8.57
C PHE A 125 17.14 -19.65 -7.97
N SER A 126 15.95 -20.24 -7.86
CA SER A 126 15.78 -21.62 -7.37
C SER A 126 15.89 -22.63 -8.51
N PRO A 127 16.74 -23.67 -8.36
CA PRO A 127 16.80 -24.75 -9.34
C PRO A 127 15.46 -25.51 -9.47
N ARG A 128 14.71 -25.62 -8.38
CA ARG A 128 13.41 -26.32 -8.33
C ARG A 128 12.34 -25.67 -9.20
N ARG A 129 12.50 -24.39 -9.52
CA ARG A 129 11.51 -23.61 -10.27
C ARG A 129 11.81 -23.52 -11.76
N LEU A 130 13.00 -23.91 -12.21
CA LEU A 130 13.44 -23.76 -13.61
C LEU A 130 12.42 -24.33 -14.59
N GLU A 131 12.14 -25.63 -14.53
CA GLU A 131 11.19 -26.26 -15.48
C GLU A 131 9.78 -25.66 -15.40
N SER A 132 9.30 -25.41 -14.18
CA SER A 132 7.95 -24.85 -13.98
C SER A 132 7.83 -23.42 -14.52
N PHE A 133 8.88 -22.62 -14.34
CA PHE A 133 8.92 -21.24 -14.82
C PHE A 133 9.04 -21.21 -16.34
N MET A 134 9.90 -22.06 -16.93
CA MET A 134 10.04 -22.18 -18.38
C MET A 134 8.72 -22.60 -19.03
N LYS A 135 7.99 -23.59 -18.46
CA LYS A 135 6.64 -23.95 -18.95
C LYS A 135 5.66 -22.78 -18.90
N VAL A 136 5.63 -22.00 -17.82
CA VAL A 136 4.75 -20.83 -17.70
C VAL A 136 5.16 -19.72 -18.68
N TYR A 137 6.46 -19.56 -18.89
CA TYR A 137 7.05 -18.62 -19.82
C TYR A 137 6.69 -18.98 -21.27
N ASP A 138 6.84 -20.25 -21.65
CA ASP A 138 6.44 -20.81 -22.94
C ASP A 138 4.94 -20.56 -23.22
N ILE A 139 4.08 -20.82 -22.22
CA ILE A 139 2.64 -20.56 -22.33
C ILE A 139 2.37 -19.06 -22.53
N LYS A 140 3.00 -18.17 -21.76
CA LYS A 140 2.78 -16.72 -21.89
C LYS A 140 3.21 -16.19 -23.26
N LEU A 141 4.35 -16.64 -23.78
CA LEU A 141 4.85 -16.28 -25.11
C LEU A 141 3.91 -16.73 -26.23
N ALA A 142 3.31 -17.92 -26.10
CA ALA A 142 2.33 -18.42 -27.04
C ALA A 142 1.12 -17.48 -27.18
N TYR A 143 0.74 -16.78 -26.11
CA TYR A 143 -0.38 -15.82 -26.13
C TYR A 143 0.01 -14.40 -26.54
N THR A 144 1.26 -13.96 -26.33
CA THR A 144 1.66 -12.56 -26.57
C THR A 144 2.45 -12.34 -27.85
N HIS A 145 3.15 -13.34 -28.38
CA HIS A 145 4.14 -13.17 -29.46
C HIS A 145 3.96 -14.17 -30.62
N ARG A 146 2.71 -14.51 -30.99
CA ARG A 146 2.41 -15.45 -32.10
C ARG A 146 3.20 -16.78 -32.02
N GLY A 147 3.67 -17.19 -30.84
CA GLY A 147 4.38 -18.45 -30.63
C GLY A 147 5.91 -18.43 -30.81
N GLU A 148 6.55 -17.28 -31.06
CA GLU A 148 8.03 -17.19 -31.12
C GLU A 148 8.61 -16.76 -29.76
N MET A 149 9.63 -17.49 -29.26
CA MET A 149 10.36 -17.10 -28.05
C MET A 149 11.03 -15.73 -28.23
N GLU A 150 11.08 -14.92 -27.16
CA GLU A 150 11.92 -13.73 -27.16
C GLU A 150 13.39 -14.12 -27.38
N PRO A 151 14.09 -13.53 -28.37
CA PRO A 151 15.51 -13.78 -28.56
C PRO A 151 16.30 -13.40 -27.30
N ILE A 152 17.29 -14.20 -26.94
CA ILE A 152 18.13 -13.93 -25.76
C ILE A 152 18.85 -12.58 -25.89
N GLU A 153 19.17 -12.18 -27.11
CA GLU A 153 19.76 -10.88 -27.45
C GLU A 153 18.85 -9.73 -26.98
N LYS A 154 17.52 -9.88 -27.14
CA LYS A 154 16.56 -8.87 -26.67
C LYS A 154 16.65 -8.72 -25.15
N ASP A 155 16.57 -9.82 -24.41
CA ASP A 155 16.64 -9.82 -22.95
C ASP A 155 17.96 -9.26 -22.44
N LEU A 156 19.07 -9.60 -23.11
CA LEU A 156 20.40 -9.08 -22.84
C LEU A 156 20.47 -7.57 -23.04
N HIS A 157 19.98 -7.05 -24.18
CA HIS A 157 19.96 -5.62 -24.45
C HIS A 157 19.10 -4.84 -23.45
N ILE A 158 17.97 -5.41 -23.02
CA ILE A 158 17.14 -4.84 -21.93
C ILE A 158 17.96 -4.78 -20.63
N ALA A 159 18.62 -5.87 -20.23
CA ALA A 159 19.42 -5.90 -19.01
C ALA A 159 20.59 -4.91 -19.04
N LEU A 160 21.26 -4.77 -20.18
CA LEU A 160 22.35 -3.80 -20.38
C LEU A 160 21.86 -2.35 -20.35
N THR A 161 20.64 -2.07 -20.80
CA THR A 161 20.02 -0.74 -20.73
C THR A 161 19.70 -0.33 -19.28
N VAL A 162 19.44 -1.29 -18.40
CA VAL A 162 19.13 -1.02 -16.99
C VAL A 162 20.33 -0.52 -16.20
N CYS A 163 21.53 -1.03 -16.47
CA CYS A 163 22.74 -0.68 -15.72
C CYS A 163 23.04 0.83 -15.70
N PRO A 164 23.10 1.54 -16.85
CA PRO A 164 23.33 2.98 -16.84
C PRO A 164 22.16 3.76 -16.22
N ILE A 165 20.93 3.24 -16.27
CA ILE A 165 19.78 3.85 -15.56
C ILE A 165 19.98 3.78 -14.05
N ILE A 166 20.37 2.62 -13.51
CA ILE A 166 20.64 2.44 -12.07
C ILE A 166 21.77 3.37 -11.61
N ARG A 167 22.82 3.49 -12.43
CA ARG A 167 24.01 4.31 -12.11
C ARG A 167 23.82 5.80 -12.44
N ASN A 168 22.68 6.17 -13.02
CA ASN A 168 22.42 7.51 -13.56
C ASN A 168 23.50 7.98 -14.55
N ASP A 169 24.08 7.05 -15.32
CA ASP A 169 25.13 7.30 -16.31
C ASP A 169 24.48 7.56 -17.68
N ILE A 170 24.25 8.84 -17.97
CA ILE A 170 23.57 9.28 -19.19
C ILE A 170 24.43 9.03 -20.44
N THR A 171 25.76 9.08 -20.31
CA THR A 171 26.68 8.87 -21.42
C THR A 171 26.68 7.40 -21.83
N GLU A 172 26.80 6.49 -20.87
CA GLU A 172 26.69 5.05 -21.13
C GLU A 172 25.29 4.68 -21.61
N LEU A 173 24.24 5.30 -21.05
CA LEU A 173 22.87 5.11 -21.53
C LEU A 173 22.77 5.46 -23.03
N ASN A 174 23.18 6.67 -23.43
CA ASN A 174 23.13 7.07 -24.82
C ASN A 174 23.94 6.14 -25.73
N ARG A 175 25.14 5.74 -25.29
CA ARG A 175 25.98 4.78 -26.04
C ARG A 175 25.26 3.45 -26.25
N VAL A 176 24.64 2.89 -25.21
CA VAL A 176 23.88 1.64 -25.29
C VAL A 176 22.69 1.81 -26.24
N LEU A 177 21.96 2.92 -26.16
CA LEU A 177 20.80 3.17 -27.02
C LEU A 177 21.18 3.43 -28.49
N ASP A 178 22.31 4.08 -28.75
CA ASP A 178 22.82 4.33 -30.11
C ASP A 178 23.31 3.04 -30.78
N GLN A 179 23.87 2.11 -30.01
CA GLN A 179 24.40 0.85 -30.52
C GLN A 179 23.33 -0.17 -30.89
N ILE A 180 22.13 -0.07 -30.31
CA ILE A 180 21.13 -1.13 -30.39
C ILE A 180 19.85 -0.61 -31.06
N SER A 181 19.86 -0.56 -32.39
CA SER A 181 18.63 -0.33 -33.17
C SER A 181 17.80 -1.61 -33.23
N THR A 182 16.56 -1.60 -32.76
CA THR A 182 15.68 -2.76 -32.97
C THR A 182 15.14 -2.81 -34.41
N PRO A 183 14.85 -4.00 -34.95
CA PRO A 183 14.26 -4.16 -36.29
C PRO A 183 12.96 -3.36 -36.50
N ASN A 184 12.24 -3.06 -35.40
CA ASN A 184 10.96 -2.37 -35.42
C ASN A 184 11.06 -0.88 -35.04
N GLY A 185 12.28 -0.34 -34.84
CA GLY A 185 12.50 1.05 -34.41
C GLY A 185 12.00 1.37 -33.00
N ARG A 186 11.67 0.35 -32.19
CA ARG A 186 11.28 0.51 -30.76
C ARG A 186 12.50 0.38 -29.87
N ASP A 187 12.70 1.33 -28.97
CA ASP A 187 13.83 1.28 -28.05
C ASP A 187 13.62 0.23 -26.92
N PHE A 188 14.70 -0.36 -26.41
CA PHE A 188 14.68 -1.32 -25.30
C PHE A 188 14.24 -0.69 -23.97
N VAL A 189 14.38 0.63 -23.81
CA VAL A 189 13.94 1.34 -22.59
C VAL A 189 12.45 1.05 -22.29
N CYS A 190 11.63 0.97 -23.32
CA CYS A 190 10.18 0.77 -23.23
C CYS A 190 9.76 -0.69 -23.38
N GLN A 191 10.70 -1.62 -23.54
CA GLN A 191 10.40 -3.04 -23.72
C GLN A 191 10.54 -3.81 -22.41
N ASP A 192 9.64 -4.77 -22.24
CA ASP A 192 9.64 -5.68 -21.11
C ASP A 192 10.44 -6.94 -21.46
N SER A 193 11.29 -7.39 -20.53
CA SER A 193 11.87 -8.72 -20.55
C SER A 193 10.98 -9.60 -19.69
N PHE A 194 10.17 -10.47 -20.31
CA PHE A 194 9.33 -11.38 -19.54
C PHE A 194 10.17 -12.45 -18.83
N ARG A 195 11.31 -12.85 -19.42
CA ARG A 195 12.22 -13.85 -18.86
C ARG A 195 12.83 -13.36 -17.55
N LEU A 196 13.39 -12.15 -17.58
CA LEU A 196 14.07 -11.56 -16.44
C LEU A 196 13.13 -10.76 -15.54
N GLY A 197 11.92 -10.43 -16.02
CA GLY A 197 10.95 -9.61 -15.30
C GLY A 197 11.37 -8.15 -15.17
N ILE A 198 12.18 -7.66 -16.11
CA ILE A 198 12.82 -6.34 -16.09
C ILE A 198 12.14 -5.41 -17.09
N LEU A 199 11.82 -4.19 -16.65
CA LEU A 199 11.31 -3.12 -17.49
C LEU A 199 12.11 -1.83 -17.21
N PRO A 200 13.03 -1.40 -18.10
CA PRO A 200 13.97 -0.33 -17.80
C PRO A 200 13.29 1.00 -17.45
N ILE A 201 12.22 1.35 -18.17
CA ILE A 201 11.44 2.56 -17.88
C ILE A 201 10.83 2.54 -16.47
N GLU A 202 10.43 1.39 -15.91
CA GLU A 202 9.94 1.33 -14.52
C GLU A 202 11.06 1.61 -13.52
N ILE A 203 12.29 1.16 -13.80
CA ILE A 203 13.45 1.43 -12.94
C ILE A 203 13.79 2.92 -13.00
N ALA A 204 13.80 3.50 -14.21
CA ALA A 204 13.96 4.95 -14.38
C ALA A 204 12.90 5.72 -13.57
N VAL A 205 11.62 5.32 -13.63
CA VAL A 205 10.54 5.94 -12.84
C VAL A 205 10.79 5.87 -11.33
N LYS A 206 11.33 4.75 -10.82
CA LYS A 206 11.59 4.57 -9.38
C LYS A 206 12.71 5.46 -8.86
N MET A 207 13.79 5.65 -9.62
CA MET A 207 15.05 6.22 -9.09
C MET A 207 15.77 7.20 -10.01
N GLY A 208 15.28 7.40 -11.23
CA GLY A 208 15.93 8.23 -12.25
C GLY A 208 15.99 9.70 -11.87
N SER A 209 17.07 10.37 -12.30
CA SER A 209 17.29 11.80 -12.11
C SER A 209 16.54 12.64 -13.14
N LYS A 210 16.53 13.96 -12.92
CA LYS A 210 15.95 14.92 -13.86
C LYS A 210 16.68 14.91 -15.19
N GLU A 211 18.01 14.79 -15.14
CA GLU A 211 18.90 14.75 -16.29
C GLU A 211 18.66 13.46 -17.11
N LEU A 212 18.46 12.33 -16.44
CA LEU A 212 18.09 11.06 -17.09
C LEU A 212 16.76 11.21 -17.85
N PHE A 213 15.72 11.74 -17.21
CA PHE A 213 14.44 11.95 -17.89
C PHE A 213 14.51 12.97 -19.03
N ALA A 214 15.33 14.01 -18.89
CA ALA A 214 15.59 14.97 -19.96
C ALA A 214 16.29 14.32 -21.16
N ALA A 215 17.30 13.49 -20.91
CA ALA A 215 18.00 12.72 -21.95
C ALA A 215 17.05 11.75 -22.67
N LEU A 216 16.17 11.08 -21.93
CA LEU A 216 15.14 10.22 -22.52
C LEU A 216 14.15 11.04 -23.37
N ASN A 217 13.69 12.18 -22.88
CA ASN A 217 12.75 13.02 -23.62
C ASN A 217 13.37 13.61 -24.91
N ALA A 218 14.65 13.95 -24.90
CA ALA A 218 15.38 14.49 -26.05
C ALA A 218 15.42 13.52 -27.24
N ARG A 219 15.41 12.21 -26.96
CA ARG A 219 15.38 11.14 -27.97
C ARG A 219 13.96 10.85 -28.46
N SER A 220 13.03 11.78 -28.22
CA SER A 220 11.61 11.66 -28.52
C SER A 220 11.01 10.36 -28.00
N TYR A 221 11.55 9.80 -26.92
CA TYR A 221 10.95 8.62 -26.32
C TYR A 221 9.58 9.04 -25.81
N PRO A 222 8.51 8.54 -26.46
CA PRO A 222 7.19 8.97 -26.10
C PRO A 222 7.00 8.61 -24.63
N MET A 223 6.36 9.50 -23.89
CA MET A 223 5.59 9.09 -22.71
C MET A 223 5.03 7.69 -22.96
N PRO A 224 5.25 6.70 -22.06
CA PRO A 224 4.91 5.30 -22.31
C PRO A 224 3.39 5.12 -22.29
N PHE A 225 2.70 5.64 -23.29
CA PHE A 225 1.27 5.46 -23.51
C PHE A 225 1.00 4.50 -24.67
N SER A 226 2.03 4.13 -25.45
CA SER A 226 1.84 3.21 -26.57
C SER A 226 2.00 1.73 -26.23
N ASP A 227 2.61 1.34 -25.10
CA ASP A 227 2.79 -0.08 -24.75
C ASP A 227 2.48 -0.46 -23.27
N TRP A 228 2.00 0.46 -22.42
CA TRP A 228 1.50 0.15 -21.05
C TRP A 228 -0.01 -0.21 -21.04
N PHE A 229 -0.47 -0.85 -22.13
CA PHE A 229 -1.83 -0.95 -22.70
C PHE A 229 -3.07 -1.14 -21.80
N THR A 230 -2.96 -1.20 -20.47
CA THR A 230 -4.11 -1.34 -19.55
C THR A 230 -4.18 -0.27 -18.46
N ASN A 231 -3.10 0.47 -18.13
CA ASN A 231 -3.16 1.47 -17.05
C ASN A 231 -2.15 2.64 -17.18
N PRO A 232 -2.54 3.78 -17.79
CA PRO A 232 -1.69 4.98 -17.92
C PRO A 232 -1.29 5.62 -16.57
N GLN A 233 -1.94 5.25 -15.46
CA GLN A 233 -1.65 5.81 -14.13
C GLN A 233 -0.43 5.17 -13.45
N ARG A 234 -0.05 3.96 -13.86
CA ARG A 234 0.97 3.17 -13.18
C ARG A 234 2.34 3.89 -13.01
N PRO A 235 2.87 4.68 -13.96
CA PRO A 235 4.20 5.29 -13.78
C PRO A 235 4.12 6.43 -12.75
N PHE A 236 3.06 7.23 -12.79
CA PHE A 236 2.79 8.29 -11.83
C PHE A 236 2.59 7.74 -10.41
N VAL A 237 1.83 6.64 -10.29
CA VAL A 237 1.65 5.91 -9.03
C VAL A 237 2.99 5.39 -8.51
N LEU A 238 3.82 4.82 -9.37
CA LEU A 238 5.13 4.27 -8.98
C LEU A 238 6.09 5.38 -8.55
N ALA A 239 6.21 6.46 -9.33
CA ALA A 239 7.04 7.63 -9.00
C ALA A 239 6.64 8.24 -7.66
N ALA A 240 5.34 8.43 -7.41
CA ALA A 240 4.83 8.97 -6.15
C ALA A 240 5.15 8.07 -4.96
N ARG A 241 5.04 6.74 -5.12
CA ARG A 241 5.40 5.78 -4.07
C ARG A 241 6.88 5.81 -3.73
N CYS A 242 7.73 6.03 -4.73
CA CYS A 242 9.18 6.12 -4.58
C CYS A 242 9.68 7.54 -4.30
N ALA A 243 8.78 8.52 -4.14
CA ALA A 243 9.12 9.93 -3.91
C ALA A 243 10.00 10.56 -5.01
N ASN A 244 9.91 10.05 -6.24
CA ASN A 244 10.70 10.56 -7.35
C ASN A 244 10.05 11.82 -7.94
N LYS A 245 10.40 12.99 -7.39
CA LYS A 245 9.92 14.30 -7.87
C LYS A 245 10.41 14.62 -9.28
N ALA A 246 11.63 14.20 -9.64
CA ALA A 246 12.22 14.47 -10.95
C ALA A 246 11.38 13.93 -12.12
N PHE A 247 10.73 12.78 -11.93
CA PHE A 247 9.78 12.23 -12.90
C PHE A 247 8.64 13.22 -13.20
N PHE A 248 8.06 13.83 -12.17
CA PHE A 248 6.97 14.79 -12.34
C PHE A 248 7.47 16.10 -12.97
N GLU A 249 8.63 16.60 -12.54
CA GLU A 249 9.20 17.84 -13.09
C GLU A 249 9.40 17.79 -14.61
N VAL A 250 9.75 16.62 -15.17
CA VAL A 250 9.97 16.48 -16.62
C VAL A 250 8.70 16.04 -17.33
N TRP A 251 8.07 14.96 -16.88
CA TRP A 251 7.00 14.32 -17.65
C TRP A 251 5.59 14.78 -17.29
N PHE A 252 5.33 15.19 -16.05
CA PHE A 252 4.01 15.76 -15.73
C PHE A 252 3.82 17.09 -16.46
N GLU A 253 4.88 17.92 -16.54
CA GLU A 253 4.87 19.16 -17.30
C GLU A 253 4.63 18.93 -18.80
N ALA A 254 5.26 17.91 -19.38
CA ALA A 254 4.98 17.51 -20.76
C ALA A 254 3.51 17.12 -20.98
N VAL A 255 2.91 16.36 -20.06
CA VAL A 255 1.48 16.00 -20.13
C VAL A 255 0.59 17.23 -20.01
N ARG A 256 0.90 18.14 -19.09
CA ARG A 256 0.12 19.36 -18.85
C ARG A 256 0.09 20.27 -20.08
N ASN A 257 1.20 20.34 -20.81
CA ASN A 257 1.35 21.17 -22.01
C ASN A 257 0.90 20.45 -23.30
N SER A 258 0.52 19.17 -23.21
CA SER A 258 0.04 18.39 -24.35
C SER A 258 -1.46 18.56 -24.59
N SER A 259 -1.97 18.05 -25.71
CA SER A 259 -3.41 17.92 -26.01
C SER A 259 -4.19 17.05 -25.01
N ARG A 260 -3.50 16.38 -24.07
CA ARG A 260 -4.07 15.49 -23.05
C ARG A 260 -4.07 16.10 -21.65
N SER A 261 -4.07 17.43 -21.55
CA SER A 261 -4.15 18.15 -20.27
C SER A 261 -5.32 17.68 -19.37
N TRP A 262 -6.43 17.23 -19.97
CA TRP A 262 -7.58 16.66 -19.25
C TRP A 262 -7.22 15.42 -18.41
N ALA A 263 -6.22 14.64 -18.81
CA ALA A 263 -5.78 13.45 -18.08
C ALA A 263 -4.84 13.79 -16.91
N ALA A 264 -4.23 14.98 -16.89
CA ALA A 264 -3.25 15.38 -15.88
C ALA A 264 -3.83 15.28 -14.46
N GLN A 265 -5.08 15.72 -14.27
CA GLN A 265 -5.74 15.65 -12.96
C GLN A 265 -5.97 14.21 -12.49
N ALA A 266 -6.34 13.30 -13.39
CA ALA A 266 -6.56 11.89 -13.04
C ALA A 266 -5.25 11.21 -12.63
N LEU A 267 -4.15 11.51 -13.34
CA LEU A 267 -2.82 11.02 -13.02
C LEU A 267 -2.31 11.57 -11.69
N LEU A 268 -2.53 12.86 -11.43
CA LEU A 268 -2.16 13.50 -10.18
C LEU A 268 -2.96 12.92 -9.00
N ASN A 269 -4.27 12.69 -9.17
CA ASN A 269 -5.10 12.02 -8.15
C ASN A 269 -4.59 10.60 -7.84
N ALA A 270 -4.17 9.83 -8.85
CA ALA A 270 -3.63 8.49 -8.64
C ALA A 270 -2.27 8.54 -7.92
N ALA A 271 -1.39 9.47 -8.30
CA ALA A 271 -0.12 9.73 -7.63
C ALA A 271 -0.32 10.13 -6.16
N THR A 272 -1.22 11.07 -5.88
CA THR A 272 -1.53 11.55 -4.53
C THR A 272 -1.99 10.41 -3.62
N ARG A 273 -2.91 9.56 -4.08
CA ARG A 273 -3.33 8.37 -3.30
C ARG A 273 -2.16 7.44 -3.02
N SER A 274 -1.25 7.27 -3.97
CA SER A 274 -0.07 6.43 -3.78
C SER A 274 0.95 7.04 -2.80
N ALA A 275 1.13 8.36 -2.81
CA ALA A 275 2.00 9.05 -1.86
C ALA A 275 1.47 8.93 -0.42
N ILE A 276 0.15 9.04 -0.24
CA ILE A 276 -0.51 8.81 1.06
C ILE A 276 -0.25 7.39 1.57
N ARG A 277 -0.50 6.38 0.73
CA ARG A 277 -0.27 4.97 1.10
C ARG A 277 1.20 4.65 1.37
N ALA A 278 2.12 5.40 0.76
CA ALA A 278 3.54 5.32 1.00
C ALA A 278 4.01 6.12 2.23
N ARG A 279 3.10 6.81 2.92
CA ARG A 279 3.37 7.67 4.10
C ARG A 279 4.39 8.77 3.82
N ASN A 280 4.42 9.26 2.58
CA ASN A 280 5.41 10.23 2.14
C ASN A 280 4.80 11.64 2.09
N LEU A 281 4.96 12.38 3.19
CA LEU A 281 4.43 13.74 3.31
C LEU A 281 5.13 14.70 2.34
N ASP A 282 6.45 14.65 2.22
CA ASP A 282 7.23 15.54 1.33
C ASP A 282 6.82 15.39 -0.15
N MET A 283 6.45 14.17 -0.56
CA MET A 283 5.93 13.91 -1.89
C MET A 283 4.48 14.39 -2.02
N LEU A 284 3.66 14.20 -1.00
CA LEU A 284 2.29 14.71 -0.98
C LEU A 284 2.26 16.25 -1.09
N GLU A 285 3.08 16.96 -0.33
CA GLU A 285 3.20 18.42 -0.38
C GLU A 285 3.57 18.89 -1.80
N TYR A 286 4.55 18.23 -2.40
CA TYR A 286 4.95 18.51 -3.77
C TYR A 286 3.80 18.28 -4.77
N LEU A 287 3.09 17.15 -4.70
CA LEU A 287 1.97 16.85 -5.59
C LEU A 287 0.80 17.84 -5.42
N VAL A 288 0.53 18.29 -4.20
CA VAL A 288 -0.50 19.30 -3.92
C VAL A 288 -0.08 20.66 -4.48
N SER A 289 1.22 21.00 -4.45
CA SER A 289 1.74 22.24 -5.04
C SER A 289 1.52 22.36 -6.56
N LEU A 290 1.31 21.23 -7.25
CA LEU A 290 0.97 21.17 -8.68
C LEU A 290 -0.49 21.58 -8.99
N ARG A 291 -1.19 22.18 -8.01
CA ARG A 291 -2.54 22.75 -8.05
C ARG A 291 -3.66 21.73 -8.30
N LEU A 292 -3.87 20.87 -7.32
CA LEU A 292 -5.07 20.04 -7.20
C LEU A 292 -6.35 20.91 -7.04
N ASN A 293 -7.47 20.44 -7.58
CA ASN A 293 -8.79 21.06 -7.39
C ASN A 293 -9.49 20.55 -6.12
N GLU A 294 -10.61 21.15 -5.74
CA GLU A 294 -11.37 20.81 -4.52
C GLU A 294 -11.79 19.32 -4.46
N ILE A 295 -12.24 18.76 -5.59
CA ILE A 295 -12.59 17.34 -5.70
C ILE A 295 -11.39 16.46 -5.34
N ALA A 296 -10.19 16.85 -5.76
CA ALA A 296 -8.98 16.14 -5.42
C ALA A 296 -8.61 16.31 -3.94
N PHE A 297 -8.87 17.47 -3.31
CA PHE A 297 -8.71 17.62 -1.86
C PHE A 297 -9.64 16.69 -1.08
N ALA A 298 -10.91 16.57 -1.51
CA ALA A 298 -11.85 15.63 -0.91
C ALA A 298 -11.37 14.18 -1.01
N GLY A 299 -10.90 13.78 -2.19
CA GLY A 299 -10.32 12.46 -2.41
C GLY A 299 -9.04 12.22 -1.60
N THR A 300 -8.21 13.25 -1.41
CA THR A 300 -6.94 13.20 -0.68
C THR A 300 -7.19 13.01 0.82
N LEU A 301 -8.05 13.84 1.42
CA LEU A 301 -8.41 13.70 2.84
C LEU A 301 -9.11 12.36 3.11
N GLY A 302 -10.05 11.97 2.25
CA GLY A 302 -10.73 10.67 2.36
C GLY A 302 -9.77 9.48 2.31
N GLU A 303 -8.78 9.49 1.41
CA GLU A 303 -7.78 8.41 1.33
C GLU A 303 -6.85 8.40 2.56
N ALA A 304 -6.45 9.56 3.07
CA ALA A 304 -5.62 9.68 4.28
C ALA A 304 -6.33 9.09 5.51
N ILE A 305 -7.63 9.39 5.66
CA ILE A 305 -8.48 8.83 6.72
C ILE A 305 -8.60 7.31 6.58
N LYS A 306 -8.92 6.81 5.37
CA LYS A 306 -9.04 5.36 5.10
C LYS A 306 -7.74 4.60 5.35
N SER A 307 -6.60 5.24 5.08
CA SER A 307 -5.28 4.66 5.33
C SER A 307 -4.86 4.74 6.80
N GLY A 308 -5.57 5.53 7.61
CA GLY A 308 -5.27 5.74 9.03
C GLY A 308 -4.02 6.58 9.29
N GLU A 309 -3.58 7.38 8.31
CA GLU A 309 -2.33 8.14 8.38
C GLU A 309 -2.54 9.46 9.14
N VAL A 310 -2.46 9.39 10.48
CA VAL A 310 -2.77 10.50 11.40
C VAL A 310 -2.00 11.78 11.06
N GLU A 311 -0.71 11.67 10.71
CA GLU A 311 0.10 12.86 10.42
C GLU A 311 -0.31 13.53 9.10
N ILE A 312 -0.65 12.73 8.09
CA ILE A 312 -1.17 13.27 6.82
C ILE A 312 -2.55 13.90 7.05
N VAL A 313 -3.41 13.28 7.85
CA VAL A 313 -4.70 13.88 8.23
C VAL A 313 -4.46 15.21 8.96
N ARG A 314 -3.54 15.26 9.93
CA ARG A 314 -3.18 16.48 10.67
C ARG A 314 -2.73 17.58 9.72
N TRP A 315 -1.88 17.22 8.77
CA TRP A 315 -1.37 18.12 7.75
C TRP A 315 -2.49 18.65 6.85
N CYS A 316 -3.33 17.77 6.27
CA CYS A 316 -4.47 18.16 5.44
C CYS A 316 -5.36 19.18 6.18
N LEU A 317 -5.65 18.92 7.45
CA LEU A 317 -6.52 19.76 8.25
C LEU A 317 -5.93 21.14 8.60
N ARG A 318 -4.62 21.39 8.39
CA ARG A 318 -4.03 22.75 8.54
C ARG A 318 -4.43 23.68 7.40
N HIS A 319 -4.86 23.11 6.28
CA HIS A 319 -5.23 23.85 5.08
C HIS A 319 -6.76 23.91 4.96
N GLU A 320 -7.32 25.11 4.93
CA GLU A 320 -8.78 25.30 4.81
C GLU A 320 -9.36 24.64 3.56
N SER A 321 -8.58 24.55 2.47
CA SER A 321 -8.97 23.92 1.20
C SER A 321 -9.31 22.43 1.32
N PHE A 322 -8.93 21.76 2.41
CA PHE A 322 -9.24 20.35 2.65
C PHE A 322 -10.49 20.15 3.51
N ARG A 323 -11.10 21.22 4.01
CA ARG A 323 -12.38 21.14 4.74
C ARG A 323 -13.51 20.95 3.73
N VAL A 324 -13.72 19.70 3.36
CA VAL A 324 -14.78 19.28 2.43
C VAL A 324 -15.96 18.67 3.17
N HIS A 325 -17.17 18.89 2.67
CA HIS A 325 -18.39 18.37 3.27
C HIS A 325 -18.85 17.07 2.58
N GLY A 326 -19.66 16.29 3.28
CA GLY A 326 -20.45 15.25 2.64
C GLY A 326 -21.42 15.83 1.60
N SER A 327 -21.89 14.99 0.69
CA SER A 327 -22.94 15.33 -0.27
C SER A 327 -23.96 14.21 -0.32
N GLU A 328 -25.08 14.44 -1.01
CA GLU A 328 -26.11 13.42 -1.23
C GLU A 328 -25.59 12.17 -1.97
N ARG A 329 -24.44 12.26 -2.65
CA ARG A 329 -23.82 11.15 -3.39
C ARG A 329 -22.59 10.55 -2.70
N PHE A 330 -21.93 11.30 -1.82
CA PHE A 330 -20.64 10.94 -1.26
C PHE A 330 -20.59 11.22 0.24
N LYS A 331 -20.20 10.20 1.03
CA LYS A 331 -20.11 10.33 2.48
C LYS A 331 -18.99 11.29 2.87
N GLY A 332 -19.22 12.11 3.90
CA GLY A 332 -18.25 13.10 4.38
C GLY A 332 -17.07 12.50 5.15
N PRO A 333 -16.06 13.31 5.48
CA PRO A 333 -14.86 12.84 6.20
C PRO A 333 -15.11 12.19 7.56
N LEU A 334 -16.10 12.65 8.33
CA LEU A 334 -16.48 12.00 9.59
C LEU A 334 -17.02 10.58 9.35
N TRP A 335 -17.73 10.35 8.26
CA TRP A 335 -18.18 9.00 7.87
C TRP A 335 -17.04 8.12 7.36
N PHE A 336 -16.05 8.67 6.65
CA PHE A 336 -14.82 7.91 6.34
C PHE A 336 -14.12 7.46 7.62
N ALA A 337 -14.01 8.36 8.60
CA ALA A 337 -13.38 8.06 9.88
C ALA A 337 -14.17 6.99 10.64
N LEU A 338 -15.50 7.09 10.71
CA LEU A 338 -16.32 6.12 11.45
C LEU A 338 -16.32 4.71 10.84
N HIS A 339 -16.28 4.59 9.50
CA HIS A 339 -16.41 3.31 8.81
C HIS A 339 -15.11 2.68 8.34
N ASP A 340 -14.33 3.45 7.59
CA ASP A 340 -13.29 2.92 6.72
C ASP A 340 -11.90 3.04 7.37
N CYS A 341 -11.77 3.85 8.41
CA CYS A 341 -10.51 4.05 9.12
C CYS A 341 -10.14 2.82 9.98
N PRO A 342 -8.86 2.42 10.02
CA PRO A 342 -8.35 1.39 10.91
C PRO A 342 -8.72 1.64 12.37
N ARG A 343 -9.07 0.58 13.12
CA ARG A 343 -9.53 0.69 14.51
C ARG A 343 -8.55 1.45 15.42
N ALA A 344 -7.24 1.24 15.22
CA ALA A 344 -6.20 1.83 16.06
C ALA A 344 -6.12 3.37 15.97
N THR A 345 -6.52 3.96 14.85
CA THR A 345 -6.41 5.41 14.60
C THR A 345 -7.76 6.11 14.49
N ARG A 346 -8.85 5.33 14.50
CA ARG A 346 -10.22 5.78 14.24
C ARG A 346 -10.67 6.93 15.14
N LEU A 347 -10.58 6.73 16.46
CA LEU A 347 -11.07 7.69 17.45
C LEU A 347 -10.26 8.99 17.39
N VAL A 348 -8.94 8.88 17.26
CA VAL A 348 -8.02 10.02 17.15
C VAL A 348 -8.34 10.86 15.90
N ILE A 349 -8.47 10.21 14.73
CA ILE A 349 -8.79 10.90 13.49
C ILE A 349 -10.18 11.54 13.56
N PHE A 350 -11.17 10.84 14.12
CA PHE A 350 -12.53 11.37 14.27
C PHE A 350 -12.57 12.61 15.16
N GLN A 351 -11.89 12.56 16.31
CA GLN A 351 -11.77 13.71 17.20
C GLN A 351 -11.06 14.89 16.51
N MET A 352 -9.96 14.65 15.79
CA MET A 352 -9.26 15.70 15.04
C MET A 352 -10.15 16.37 13.99
N LEU A 353 -11.04 15.62 13.33
CA LEU A 353 -12.01 16.19 12.40
C LEU A 353 -13.01 17.10 13.14
N LEU A 354 -13.58 16.65 14.26
CA LEU A 354 -14.50 17.48 15.06
C LEU A 354 -13.85 18.76 15.59
N GLU A 355 -12.61 18.68 16.07
CA GLU A 355 -11.81 19.84 16.51
C GLU A 355 -11.60 20.88 15.42
N ARG A 356 -11.72 20.48 14.15
CA ARG A 356 -11.60 21.35 12.96
C ARG A 356 -12.96 21.79 12.41
N GLY A 357 -14.03 21.56 13.17
CA GLY A 357 -15.37 22.04 12.85
C GLY A 357 -16.09 21.23 11.77
N PHE A 358 -15.71 19.98 11.54
CA PHE A 358 -16.56 19.10 10.73
C PHE A 358 -17.90 18.89 11.45
N ASP A 359 -19.00 18.98 10.69
CA ASP A 359 -20.35 18.99 11.27
C ASP A 359 -20.69 17.62 11.92
N PRO A 360 -20.90 17.56 13.24
CA PRO A 360 -21.26 16.31 13.92
C PRO A 360 -22.65 15.79 13.53
N ASN A 361 -23.45 16.59 12.82
CA ASN A 361 -24.75 16.22 12.29
C ASN A 361 -24.72 15.74 10.84
N ASP A 362 -23.53 15.53 10.26
CA ASP A 362 -23.39 14.99 8.91
C ASP A 362 -24.15 13.66 8.77
N VAL A 363 -24.82 13.49 7.64
CA VAL A 363 -25.71 12.36 7.38
C VAL A 363 -25.13 11.43 6.34
N TYR A 364 -25.41 10.16 6.50
CA TYR A 364 -24.95 9.16 5.55
C TYR A 364 -25.75 9.29 4.23
N PRO A 365 -25.10 9.31 3.05
CA PRO A 365 -25.77 9.67 1.79
C PRO A 365 -26.97 8.77 1.44
N GLU A 366 -26.84 7.47 1.68
CA GLU A 366 -27.79 6.45 1.18
C GLU A 366 -29.08 6.37 1.99
N ASN A 367 -29.02 6.59 3.30
CA ASN A 367 -30.15 6.39 4.22
C ASN A 367 -30.42 7.60 5.13
N ARG A 368 -29.67 8.69 4.94
CA ARG A 368 -29.74 9.92 5.72
C ARG A 368 -29.54 9.73 7.23
N GLU A 369 -28.96 8.61 7.66
CA GLU A 369 -28.69 8.32 9.07
C GLU A 369 -27.64 9.31 9.60
N GLY A 370 -27.87 9.91 10.75
CA GLY A 370 -26.90 10.81 11.40
C GLY A 370 -25.79 10.07 12.14
N LEU A 371 -24.64 10.72 12.31
CA LEU A 371 -23.49 10.16 13.04
C LEU A 371 -23.85 9.72 14.47
N LEU A 372 -24.64 10.51 15.19
CA LEU A 372 -25.06 10.18 16.56
C LEU A 372 -25.94 8.92 16.60
N GLN A 373 -26.91 8.81 15.68
CA GLN A 373 -27.75 7.62 15.56
C GLN A 373 -26.89 6.38 15.30
N ARG A 374 -25.84 6.49 14.47
CA ARG A 374 -24.93 5.38 14.21
C ARG A 374 -24.14 4.98 15.46
N ALA A 375 -23.55 5.93 16.17
CA ALA A 375 -22.77 5.67 17.38
C ALA A 375 -23.61 4.96 18.45
N VAL A 376 -24.86 5.39 18.64
CA VAL A 376 -25.82 4.73 19.54
C VAL A 376 -26.12 3.30 19.08
N ARG A 377 -26.40 3.11 17.78
CA ARG A 377 -26.71 1.80 17.19
C ARG A 377 -25.56 0.80 17.34
N THR A 378 -24.31 1.26 17.29
CA THR A 378 -23.11 0.43 17.50
C THR A 378 -22.70 0.32 18.97
N ARG A 379 -23.47 0.91 19.90
CA ARG A 379 -23.20 0.94 21.36
C ARG A 379 -21.84 1.57 21.71
N ASP A 380 -21.36 2.49 20.88
CA ASP A 380 -20.04 3.10 21.04
C ASP A 380 -20.15 4.43 21.81
N ILE A 381 -20.04 4.33 23.13
CA ILE A 381 -20.22 5.46 24.05
C ILE A 381 -19.18 6.57 23.83
N ASP A 382 -17.97 6.23 23.34
CA ASP A 382 -16.91 7.22 23.12
C ASP A 382 -17.28 8.15 21.96
N TYR A 383 -17.79 7.60 20.83
CA TYR A 383 -18.32 8.45 19.75
C TYR A 383 -19.57 9.21 20.19
N VAL A 384 -20.45 8.63 21.01
CA VAL A 384 -21.62 9.35 21.53
C VAL A 384 -21.17 10.57 22.34
N ARG A 385 -20.21 10.39 23.25
CA ARG A 385 -19.68 11.47 24.09
C ARG A 385 -19.01 12.56 23.25
N LEU A 386 -18.16 12.17 22.30
CA LEU A 386 -17.49 13.11 21.39
C LEU A 386 -18.51 13.89 20.54
N LEU A 387 -19.43 13.20 19.88
CA LEU A 387 -20.41 13.84 19.01
C LEU A 387 -21.26 14.87 19.79
N VAL A 388 -21.78 14.49 20.95
CA VAL A 388 -22.57 15.40 21.80
C VAL A 388 -21.72 16.56 22.33
N GLN A 389 -20.46 16.31 22.71
CA GLN A 389 -19.53 17.37 23.13
C GLN A 389 -19.30 18.42 22.04
N TYR A 390 -19.27 18.02 20.77
CA TYR A 390 -19.05 18.91 19.63
C TYR A 390 -20.34 19.44 19.00
N GLY A 391 -21.51 19.23 19.62
CA GLY A 391 -22.78 19.83 19.20
C GLY A 391 -23.65 18.97 18.29
N ALA A 392 -23.52 17.64 18.34
CA ALA A 392 -24.51 16.75 17.72
C ALA A 392 -25.89 16.98 18.34
N ASP A 393 -26.90 17.08 17.48
CA ASP A 393 -28.29 17.18 17.89
C ASP A 393 -28.72 15.84 18.55
N VAL A 394 -29.06 15.90 19.83
CA VAL A 394 -29.52 14.73 20.60
C VAL A 394 -30.96 14.34 20.28
N ASN A 395 -31.68 15.22 19.57
CA ASN A 395 -33.11 15.12 19.30
C ASN A 395 -33.42 14.94 17.81
N VAL A 396 -32.44 14.55 16.97
CA VAL A 396 -32.64 14.34 15.53
C VAL A 396 -33.91 13.53 15.29
N ASP A 397 -34.88 14.21 14.68
CA ASP A 397 -36.22 13.68 14.49
C ASP A 397 -36.27 12.74 13.29
N SER A 398 -36.99 11.64 13.44
CA SER A 398 -37.30 10.67 12.39
C SER A 398 -38.36 11.16 11.40
N SER A 399 -39.03 12.29 11.68
CA SER A 399 -40.32 12.64 11.08
C SER A 399 -40.27 13.28 9.68
N THR A 400 -39.11 13.74 9.19
CA THR A 400 -39.06 14.63 7.99
C THR A 400 -38.54 13.99 6.71
N SER A 401 -38.25 12.68 6.67
CA SER A 401 -37.84 12.01 5.44
C SER A 401 -38.77 10.85 5.08
N ALA A 402 -39.12 10.75 3.79
CA ALA A 402 -40.09 9.79 3.24
C ALA A 402 -39.71 8.29 3.39
N TRP A 403 -38.66 7.97 4.16
CA TRP A 403 -38.14 6.62 4.43
C TRP A 403 -38.60 6.15 5.82
N LEU A 404 -39.92 5.99 5.95
CA LEU A 404 -40.73 6.00 7.17
C LEU A 404 -40.59 4.81 8.16
N GLU A 405 -39.46 4.09 8.23
CA GLU A 405 -39.34 2.97 9.21
C GLU A 405 -37.97 2.81 9.89
N LYS A 406 -36.91 3.48 9.41
CA LYS A 406 -35.52 3.19 9.86
C LYS A 406 -34.83 4.29 10.66
N GLN A 407 -35.35 5.52 10.64
CA GLN A 407 -34.81 6.58 11.48
C GLN A 407 -35.55 6.58 12.81
N ARG A 408 -34.82 6.35 13.89
CA ARG A 408 -35.29 6.42 15.28
C ARG A 408 -34.54 7.58 15.91
N SER A 409 -35.15 8.31 16.84
CA SER A 409 -34.42 9.31 17.62
C SER A 409 -33.22 8.64 18.32
N PRO A 410 -32.12 9.36 18.57
CA PRO A 410 -30.98 8.81 19.31
C PRO A 410 -31.40 8.16 20.63
N LEU A 411 -32.35 8.77 21.36
CA LEU A 411 -32.88 8.22 22.61
C LEU A 411 -33.68 6.92 22.40
N CYS A 412 -34.54 6.85 21.38
CA CYS A 412 -35.28 5.63 21.02
C CYS A 412 -34.33 4.47 20.67
N LEU A 413 -33.22 4.76 19.98
CA LEU A 413 -32.18 3.76 19.70
C LEU A 413 -31.47 3.31 20.98
N ALA A 414 -31.12 4.25 21.86
CA ALA A 414 -30.40 3.96 23.09
C ALA A 414 -31.27 3.11 24.03
N ALA A 415 -32.56 3.44 24.12
CA ALA A 415 -33.55 2.73 24.92
C ALA A 415 -33.73 1.27 24.53
N SER A 416 -33.26 0.81 23.36
CA SER A 416 -33.26 -0.61 22.95
C SER A 416 -31.86 -1.21 22.78
N LYS A 417 -30.79 -0.50 23.18
CA LYS A 417 -29.40 -0.89 22.87
C LYS A 417 -28.43 -0.74 24.03
N SER A 418 -28.53 0.34 24.81
CA SER A 418 -27.56 0.63 25.87
C SER A 418 -28.14 1.61 26.88
N PHE A 419 -28.29 1.12 28.11
CA PHE A 419 -28.74 1.91 29.24
C PHE A 419 -27.79 3.08 29.55
N ASP A 420 -26.48 2.86 29.51
CA ASP A 420 -25.48 3.90 29.80
C ASP A 420 -25.54 5.05 28.78
N ILE A 421 -25.76 4.72 27.50
CA ILE A 421 -25.95 5.72 26.44
C ILE A 421 -27.27 6.45 26.65
N MET A 422 -28.35 5.73 27.02
CA MET A 422 -29.65 6.33 27.29
C MET A 422 -29.56 7.34 28.44
N GLN A 423 -28.96 6.96 29.57
CA GLN A 423 -28.72 7.86 30.70
C GLN A 423 -27.91 9.10 30.29
N PHE A 424 -26.83 8.90 29.53
CA PHE A 424 -26.01 10.01 29.06
C PHE A 424 -26.80 10.98 28.16
N LEU A 425 -27.59 10.47 27.21
CA LEU A 425 -28.43 11.31 26.33
C LEU A 425 -29.49 12.08 27.13
N LEU A 426 -30.12 11.46 28.13
CA LEU A 426 -31.08 12.13 29.02
C LEU A 426 -30.42 13.28 29.82
N GLN A 427 -29.21 13.06 30.34
CA GLN A 427 -28.42 14.10 31.01
C GLN A 427 -28.08 15.26 30.07
N LYS A 428 -27.99 15.00 28.76
CA LYS A 428 -27.67 15.98 27.72
C LYS A 428 -28.89 16.61 27.05
N GLY A 429 -30.09 16.44 27.63
CA GLY A 429 -31.31 17.11 27.18
C GLY A 429 -32.07 16.39 26.07
N ALA A 430 -31.88 15.09 25.91
CA ALA A 430 -32.71 14.30 25.02
C ALA A 430 -34.18 14.34 25.45
N ILE A 431 -35.09 14.57 24.49
CA ILE A 431 -36.54 14.64 24.74
C ILE A 431 -37.01 13.27 25.24
N ARG A 432 -37.56 13.26 26.45
CA ARG A 432 -37.99 12.04 27.17
C ARG A 432 -39.18 11.33 26.54
N ARG A 433 -39.87 11.98 25.60
CA ARG A 433 -41.03 11.45 24.88
C ARG A 433 -40.64 11.14 23.44
N TRP A 434 -40.91 9.93 22.98
CA TRP A 434 -40.82 9.58 21.57
C TRP A 434 -41.95 8.64 21.17
N SER A 435 -42.34 8.70 19.89
CA SER A 435 -43.31 7.76 19.32
C SER A 435 -42.57 6.70 18.51
N TRP A 436 -43.01 5.44 18.64
CA TRP A 436 -42.52 4.34 17.82
C TRP A 436 -43.67 3.41 17.46
N ARG A 437 -43.87 3.14 16.16
CA ARG A 437 -44.97 2.29 15.65
C ARG A 437 -46.37 2.69 16.16
N GLY A 438 -46.60 3.98 16.37
CA GLY A 438 -47.87 4.51 16.89
C GLY A 438 -48.04 4.42 18.41
N ILE A 439 -47.03 3.91 19.13
CA ILE A 439 -47.01 3.84 20.59
C ILE A 439 -46.15 4.98 21.13
N GLU A 440 -46.67 5.75 22.10
CA GLU A 440 -45.90 6.78 22.79
C GLU A 440 -45.15 6.18 23.99
N HIS A 441 -43.84 6.43 24.03
CA HIS A 441 -42.96 6.06 25.13
C HIS A 441 -42.49 7.32 25.86
N ILE A 442 -42.51 7.30 27.20
CA ILE A 442 -42.11 8.42 28.07
C ILE A 442 -41.12 7.92 29.13
N VAL A 443 -39.97 8.56 29.29
CA VAL A 443 -39.04 8.28 30.41
C VAL A 443 -39.36 9.15 31.63
N GLU A 444 -39.59 8.53 32.79
CA GLU A 444 -39.89 9.14 34.10
C GLU A 444 -38.88 8.74 35.21
N HIS A 445 -38.97 9.40 36.39
CA HIS A 445 -37.97 9.37 37.49
C HIS A 445 -38.56 9.12 38.92
N ASP A 446 -39.85 8.74 39.08
CA ASP A 446 -40.42 8.22 40.35
C ASP A 446 -40.44 6.68 40.63
N ALA A 447 -39.85 6.24 41.76
CA ALA A 447 -39.41 4.88 42.09
C ALA A 447 -40.52 3.83 42.33
N LYS A 448 -41.80 4.19 42.19
CA LYS A 448 -42.94 3.29 42.47
C LYS A 448 -43.29 2.33 41.33
N SER A 449 -42.68 2.48 40.15
CA SER A 449 -43.08 1.78 38.91
C SER A 449 -42.17 0.62 38.51
N VAL A 450 -41.17 0.26 39.33
CA VAL A 450 -40.07 -0.68 39.02
C VAL A 450 -40.53 -2.06 38.51
N SER A 451 -41.72 -2.55 38.89
CA SER A 451 -42.23 -3.85 38.41
C SER A 451 -42.73 -3.84 36.96
N TYR A 452 -43.10 -2.68 36.40
CA TYR A 452 -43.56 -2.56 35.00
C TYR A 452 -42.37 -2.53 34.01
N VAL A 453 -41.19 -2.20 34.54
CA VAL A 453 -39.95 -1.90 33.83
C VAL A 453 -39.32 -3.16 33.24
N GLU A 454 -39.36 -4.28 33.96
CA GLU A 454 -38.87 -5.58 33.46
C GLU A 454 -39.64 -6.04 32.22
N HIS A 455 -40.95 -5.76 32.13
CA HIS A 455 -41.75 -6.08 30.94
C HIS A 455 -41.39 -5.20 29.74
N VAL A 456 -41.24 -3.89 29.92
CA VAL A 456 -40.88 -2.97 28.82
C VAL A 456 -39.46 -3.24 28.32
N PHE A 457 -38.50 -3.52 29.21
CA PHE A 457 -37.15 -3.90 28.80
C PHE A 457 -37.11 -5.28 28.12
N LYS A 458 -37.93 -6.25 28.53
CA LYS A 458 -38.12 -7.51 27.78
C LYS A 458 -38.71 -7.27 26.39
N ASP A 459 -39.75 -6.43 26.27
CA ASP A 459 -40.38 -6.08 25.00
C ASP A 459 -39.44 -5.30 24.06
N LEU A 460 -38.52 -4.50 24.62
CA LEU A 460 -37.47 -3.80 23.90
C LEU A 460 -36.21 -4.65 23.64
N GLY A 461 -36.17 -5.89 24.14
CA GLY A 461 -35.15 -6.90 23.83
C GLY A 461 -33.91 -6.91 24.73
N PHE A 462 -34.00 -6.49 26.00
CA PHE A 462 -32.91 -6.58 26.97
C PHE A 462 -32.92 -7.92 27.73
N ASP A 463 -31.73 -8.38 28.10
CA ASP A 463 -31.53 -9.57 28.94
C ASP A 463 -31.80 -9.23 30.42
N GLU A 464 -32.39 -10.16 31.19
CA GLU A 464 -32.76 -9.97 32.60
C GLU A 464 -31.55 -9.61 33.47
N HIS A 465 -30.36 -10.06 33.08
CA HIS A 465 -29.12 -9.84 33.81
C HIS A 465 -28.63 -8.37 33.76
N ASP A 466 -28.88 -7.65 32.66
CA ASP A 466 -28.48 -6.24 32.48
C ASP A 466 -29.33 -5.27 33.34
N ILE A 467 -30.55 -5.70 33.70
CA ILE A 467 -31.55 -4.92 34.43
C ILE A 467 -31.32 -5.03 35.96
N GLN A 468 -30.86 -6.19 36.44
CA GLN A 468 -30.73 -6.47 37.88
C GLN A 468 -29.45 -5.92 38.53
N GLU A 469 -28.35 -5.74 37.78
CA GLU A 469 -27.08 -5.25 38.34
C GLU A 469 -26.98 -3.72 38.49
N LYS A 470 -27.87 -2.94 37.87
CA LYS A 470 -27.82 -1.47 37.89
C LYS A 470 -29.10 -0.90 38.53
N HIS A 471 -29.08 -0.68 39.84
CA HIS A 471 -30.12 0.05 40.58
C HIS A 471 -30.46 1.37 39.85
N SER A 472 -31.66 1.47 39.26
CA SER A 472 -32.00 2.50 38.27
C SER A 472 -33.01 3.54 38.79
N GLU A 473 -32.67 4.82 38.66
CA GLU A 473 -33.51 6.00 39.00
C GLU A 473 -34.46 6.43 37.85
N TYR A 474 -34.50 5.72 36.71
CA TYR A 474 -35.26 6.09 35.51
C TYR A 474 -36.09 4.91 34.97
N TYR A 475 -37.31 5.16 34.47
CA TYR A 475 -38.20 4.13 33.87
C TYR A 475 -38.95 4.63 32.64
N ILE A 476 -39.34 3.71 31.76
CA ILE A 476 -40.08 4.00 30.52
C ILE A 476 -41.55 3.62 30.71
N MET A 477 -42.45 4.60 30.68
CA MET A 477 -43.89 4.39 30.56
C MET A 477 -44.28 4.22 29.09
N VAL A 478 -45.17 3.27 28.84
CA VAL A 478 -45.75 3.00 27.51
C VAL A 478 -47.23 3.35 27.60
N ASN A 479 -47.66 4.37 26.86
CA ASN A 479 -49.08 4.72 26.76
C ASN A 479 -49.63 4.08 25.48
N GLY A 480 -50.51 3.09 25.65
CA GLY A 480 -51.19 2.37 24.56
C GLY A 480 -52.52 2.99 24.16
#